data_AF-A0A7T7UYY3-F1
#
_entry.id   AF-A0A7T7UYY3-F1
#
_cell.length_a   1.000
_cell.length_b   1.000
_cell.length_c   1.000
_cell.angle_alpha   90.00
_cell.angle_beta   90.00
_cell.angle_gamma   90.00
#
_symmetry.space_group_name_H-M   'P 1'
#
loop_
_entity.id
_entity.type
_entity.pdbx_description
1 polymer ?
#
loop_
_entity_poly.entity_id
_entity_poly.type
_entity_poly.pdbx_seq_one_letter_code
_entity_poly.pdbx_strand_id
1 'polypeptide(L)'
;MNYATQQNSGNNQHSRTATATTVAPTVRRVRPMDAKTKRRRPSPERQTEIRTDSNATNGFLKCTFLPKLKTAQSVQACQKTERDFYNSLSRLAEHYSIEPMQTRQDYAFPYNIVLAMWDMNTQQKRTNINWDGFKLVQDSRKTYFVTDERFKTNTTLFYIPVVPLFRMLQDKQRKQSAKLLLSVCSYLYHFARIPYYRDENTYLYELYEMYKDWAEYGEAEESECNKKEIEQSEMIGDKIELEISDRTNLEAFEQRLSQFKSLDTFDKECWHIACNAFALYTEYPNASIFRNAPMPEQDPYDDDSIEYVGMERYISFVADTKGWLFDSLVESINSDFNELGALEEPSITKVFDGKKITAGNLDFENRLFDLLDDLKILLRNYKTTEE
;
A
#
# COMPACT_ATOMS: atom_id res chain seq x y z
N MET A 1 -36.01 -38.58 -42.39
CA MET A 1 -34.98 -37.91 -43.21
C MET A 1 -34.02 -37.26 -42.22
N ASN A 2 -32.97 -37.96 -41.81
CA ASN A 2 -31.59 -37.87 -42.31
C ASN A 2 -31.06 -36.44 -42.09
N TYR A 3 -30.12 -36.17 -41.18
CA TYR A 3 -28.77 -36.75 -41.14
C TYR A 3 -28.25 -37.10 -39.73
N ALA A 4 -27.52 -38.23 -39.67
CA ALA A 4 -26.68 -38.71 -38.56
C ALA A 4 -25.32 -37.98 -38.55
N THR A 5 -24.50 -37.96 -37.48
CA THR A 5 -23.53 -39.04 -37.16
C THR A 5 -22.84 -38.75 -35.81
N GLN A 6 -22.92 -39.71 -34.88
CA GLN A 6 -21.80 -40.51 -34.32
C GLN A 6 -20.74 -39.78 -33.49
N GLN A 7 -20.81 -40.02 -32.17
CA GLN A 7 -19.70 -39.84 -31.24
C GLN A 7 -18.52 -40.73 -31.66
N ASN A 8 -17.38 -40.10 -31.90
CA ASN A 8 -16.10 -40.80 -32.09
C ASN A 8 -15.28 -40.70 -30.80
N SER A 9 -15.46 -41.69 -29.93
CA SER A 9 -14.43 -42.14 -29.00
C SER A 9 -13.35 -42.87 -29.81
N GLY A 10 -12.15 -42.28 -29.89
CA GLY A 10 -11.04 -42.85 -30.66
C GLY A 10 -9.67 -42.41 -30.17
N ASN A 11 -8.93 -43.37 -29.60
CA ASN A 11 -7.47 -43.48 -29.52
C ASN A 11 -6.67 -42.48 -28.68
N ASN A 12 -6.57 -42.75 -27.37
CA ASN A 12 -5.32 -42.50 -26.64
C ASN A 12 -4.42 -43.74 -26.74
N GLN A 13 -3.34 -43.64 -27.50
CA GLN A 13 -2.28 -44.65 -27.51
C GLN A 13 -1.52 -44.58 -26.18
N HIS A 14 -1.61 -45.65 -25.39
CA HIS A 14 -0.69 -45.85 -24.27
C HIS A 14 0.73 -46.06 -24.81
N SER A 15 1.60 -45.07 -24.59
CA SER A 15 3.04 -45.27 -24.76
C SER A 15 3.53 -46.25 -23.69
N ARG A 16 4.08 -47.38 -24.12
CA ARG A 16 4.69 -48.39 -23.25
C ARG A 16 5.83 -47.78 -22.44
N THR A 17 5.72 -47.85 -21.12
CA THR A 17 6.83 -47.59 -20.20
C THR A 17 7.94 -48.60 -20.45
N ALA A 18 9.16 -48.12 -20.71
CA ALA A 18 10.34 -48.95 -20.83
C ALA A 18 10.64 -49.64 -19.49
N THR A 19 10.67 -50.96 -19.49
CA THR A 19 11.05 -51.76 -18.32
C THR A 19 12.56 -51.67 -18.14
N ALA A 20 13.02 -51.06 -17.05
CA ALA A 20 14.44 -51.00 -16.71
C ALA A 20 14.92 -52.37 -16.21
N THR A 21 15.62 -53.11 -17.06
CA THR A 21 16.23 -54.41 -16.74
C THR A 21 17.64 -54.24 -16.16
N THR A 22 17.78 -53.47 -15.08
CA THR A 22 19.07 -53.38 -14.37
C THR A 22 18.85 -53.25 -12.88
N VAL A 23 19.18 -54.34 -12.17
CA VAL A 23 19.19 -54.42 -10.71
C VAL A 23 20.27 -53.48 -10.17
N ALA A 24 19.89 -52.61 -9.24
CA ALA A 24 20.83 -51.76 -8.51
C ALA A 24 21.88 -52.63 -7.77
N PRO A 25 23.18 -52.30 -7.81
CA PRO A 25 24.19 -53.10 -7.16
C PRO A 25 23.97 -53.12 -5.65
N THR A 26 24.05 -54.32 -5.07
CA THR A 26 23.96 -54.56 -3.63
C THR A 26 24.98 -53.71 -2.88
N VAL A 27 24.52 -52.97 -1.87
CA VAL A 27 25.35 -52.18 -0.95
C VAL A 27 26.51 -53.06 -0.46
N ARG A 28 27.74 -52.63 -0.77
CA ARG A 28 28.95 -53.33 -0.34
C ARG A 28 28.98 -53.44 1.17
N ARG A 29 29.27 -54.65 1.66
CA ARG A 29 29.56 -54.99 3.06
C ARG A 29 30.44 -53.92 3.71
N VAL A 30 29.99 -53.42 4.87
CA VAL A 30 30.83 -52.68 5.83
C VAL A 30 32.03 -53.56 6.14
N ARG A 31 33.24 -53.05 5.87
CA ARG A 31 34.48 -53.76 6.17
C ARG A 31 34.64 -53.82 7.70
N PRO A 32 34.84 -55.00 8.30
CA PRO A 32 35.22 -55.10 9.70
C PRO A 32 36.58 -54.40 9.90
N MET A 33 36.70 -53.61 10.97
CA MET A 33 37.96 -52.96 11.34
C MET A 33 39.01 -54.02 11.64
N ASP A 34 40.09 -54.01 10.88
CA ASP A 34 41.27 -54.81 11.17
C ASP A 34 42.15 -54.10 12.21
N ALA A 35 42.51 -54.87 13.24
CA ALA A 35 43.49 -54.59 14.31
C ALA A 35 43.10 -53.63 15.46
N LYS A 36 43.36 -54.11 16.70
CA LYS A 36 43.42 -53.30 17.92
C LYS A 36 44.48 -52.22 17.78
N THR A 37 44.09 -50.96 17.98
CA THR A 37 44.98 -49.80 17.94
C THR A 37 46.06 -49.93 19.03
N LYS A 38 47.34 -50.07 18.64
CA LYS A 38 48.45 -49.86 19.57
C LYS A 38 48.44 -48.38 19.97
N ARG A 39 48.31 -48.09 21.27
CA ARG A 39 48.43 -46.73 21.82
C ARG A 39 49.78 -46.12 21.39
N ARG A 40 49.75 -44.96 20.74
CA ARG A 40 50.95 -44.14 20.49
C ARG A 40 51.40 -43.52 21.82
N ARG A 41 52.72 -43.50 22.04
CA ARG A 41 53.35 -42.73 23.14
C ARG A 41 53.04 -41.23 22.94
N PRO A 42 52.87 -40.44 24.01
CA PRO A 42 52.70 -38.99 23.88
C PRO A 42 54.02 -38.35 23.42
N SER A 43 53.94 -37.45 22.43
CA SER A 43 55.04 -36.55 22.07
C SER A 43 55.08 -35.41 23.11
N PRO A 44 56.27 -34.97 23.57
CA PRO A 44 56.38 -33.88 24.56
C PRO A 44 56.18 -32.47 23.98
N GLU A 45 56.08 -32.31 22.66
CA GLU A 45 55.85 -31.00 22.02
C GLU A 45 54.39 -30.86 21.55
N ARG A 46 53.73 -29.79 22.03
CA ARG A 46 52.45 -29.33 21.46
C ARG A 46 52.70 -28.81 20.04
N GLN A 47 51.79 -29.12 19.12
CA GLN A 47 51.74 -28.43 17.83
C GLN A 47 51.51 -26.94 18.06
N THR A 48 52.26 -26.10 17.34
CA THR A 48 52.06 -24.65 17.31
C THR A 48 50.63 -24.33 16.89
N GLU A 49 49.94 -23.50 17.67
CA GLU A 49 48.56 -23.08 17.39
C GLU A 49 48.53 -22.24 16.11
N ILE A 50 48.19 -22.84 14.98
CA ILE A 50 47.89 -22.10 13.75
C ILE A 50 46.44 -21.61 13.89
N ARG A 51 46.29 -20.35 14.32
CA ARG A 51 45.00 -19.67 14.26
C ARG A 51 44.74 -19.24 12.83
N THR A 52 43.55 -19.52 12.33
CA THR A 52 43.03 -18.89 11.11
C THR A 52 43.01 -17.38 11.34
N ASP A 53 43.60 -16.61 10.43
CA ASP A 53 43.63 -15.15 10.50
C ASP A 53 42.19 -14.60 10.61
N SER A 54 41.84 -14.06 11.78
CA SER A 54 40.45 -13.82 12.19
C SER A 54 39.80 -12.62 11.50
N ASN A 55 40.45 -12.03 10.50
CA ASN A 55 40.00 -10.81 9.83
C ASN A 55 39.32 -11.03 8.46
N ALA A 56 39.30 -12.26 7.92
CA ALA A 56 38.73 -12.50 6.60
C ALA A 56 37.18 -12.65 6.58
N THR A 57 36.55 -13.02 7.70
CA THR A 57 35.14 -13.45 7.71
C THR A 57 34.14 -12.32 7.45
N ASN A 58 34.52 -11.06 7.73
CA ASN A 58 33.66 -9.89 7.52
C ASN A 58 33.91 -9.17 6.20
N GLY A 59 34.89 -9.59 5.39
CA GLY A 59 35.23 -8.91 4.13
C GLY A 59 34.08 -8.96 3.13
N PHE A 60 33.42 -10.11 3.00
CA PHE A 60 32.29 -10.29 2.09
C PHE A 60 31.09 -9.39 2.45
N LEU A 61 30.82 -9.16 3.74
CA LEU A 61 29.72 -8.30 4.22
C LEU A 61 29.98 -6.81 3.99
N LYS A 62 31.23 -6.42 3.71
CA LYS A 62 31.64 -5.05 3.41
C LYS A 62 31.79 -4.79 1.91
N CYS A 63 31.67 -5.82 1.07
CA CYS A 63 31.78 -5.70 -0.38
C CYS A 63 30.41 -5.43 -1.00
N THR A 64 30.27 -4.33 -1.74
CA THR A 64 29.12 -4.09 -2.61
C THR A 64 29.44 -4.61 -4.01
N PHE A 65 28.67 -5.56 -4.50
CA PHE A 65 28.80 -6.04 -5.88
C PHE A 65 27.96 -5.16 -6.81
N LEU A 66 28.54 -4.76 -7.93
CA LEU A 66 27.79 -4.07 -8.98
C LEU A 66 26.76 -5.02 -9.61
N PRO A 67 25.64 -4.48 -10.15
CA PRO A 67 24.61 -5.29 -10.79
C PRO A 67 25.21 -6.20 -11.88
N LYS A 68 24.82 -7.48 -11.88
CA LYS A 68 25.16 -8.40 -12.98
C LYS A 68 24.12 -8.27 -14.08
N LEU A 69 24.58 -7.98 -15.30
CA LEU A 69 23.74 -8.03 -16.49
C LEU A 69 23.53 -9.50 -16.89
N LYS A 70 22.28 -9.97 -16.88
CA LYS A 70 21.92 -11.24 -17.52
C LYS A 70 21.67 -10.95 -19.00
N THR A 71 22.66 -11.23 -19.85
CA THR A 71 22.58 -10.93 -21.29
C THR A 71 21.52 -11.82 -21.95
N ALA A 72 20.34 -11.27 -22.26
CA ALA A 72 19.44 -11.88 -23.24
C ALA A 72 19.93 -11.52 -24.66
N GLN A 73 19.79 -12.45 -25.61
CA GLN A 73 20.36 -12.35 -26.96
C GLN A 73 19.82 -11.20 -27.85
N SER A 74 18.91 -10.35 -27.38
CA SER A 74 18.13 -9.45 -28.26
C SER A 74 18.25 -7.94 -27.98
N VAL A 75 19.15 -7.46 -27.11
CA VAL A 75 19.33 -5.99 -26.96
C VAL A 75 20.24 -5.47 -28.07
N GLN A 76 19.66 -5.13 -29.23
CA GLN A 76 20.38 -4.48 -30.32
C GLN A 76 20.92 -3.12 -29.84
N ALA A 77 22.24 -2.96 -29.87
CA ALA A 77 22.92 -1.70 -29.53
C ALA A 77 22.60 -0.63 -30.59
N CYS A 78 21.78 0.36 -30.25
CA CYS A 78 21.56 1.53 -31.08
C CYS A 78 22.13 2.77 -30.37
N GLN A 79 23.09 3.45 -30.99
CA GLN A 79 23.73 4.67 -30.42
C GLN A 79 22.72 5.81 -30.14
N LYS A 80 21.60 5.85 -30.88
CA LYS A 80 20.52 6.81 -30.63
C LYS A 80 19.84 6.54 -29.28
N THR A 81 19.66 5.28 -28.91
CA THR A 81 19.07 4.82 -27.65
C THR A 81 19.91 5.25 -26.45
N GLU A 82 21.24 5.17 -26.52
CA GLU A 82 22.13 5.57 -25.41
C GLU A 82 22.13 7.09 -25.19
N ARG A 83 22.22 7.89 -26.26
CA ARG A 83 22.18 9.35 -26.14
C ARG A 83 20.85 9.82 -25.56
N ASP A 84 19.74 9.29 -26.07
CA ASP A 84 18.41 9.68 -25.64
C ASP A 84 18.16 9.24 -24.18
N PHE A 85 18.68 8.07 -23.78
CA PHE A 85 18.73 7.63 -22.38
C PHE A 85 19.40 8.66 -21.47
N TYR A 86 20.64 9.08 -21.77
CA TYR A 86 21.36 10.03 -20.89
C TYR A 86 20.73 11.42 -20.87
N ASN A 87 20.11 11.85 -21.98
CA ASN A 87 19.35 13.10 -22.01
C ASN A 87 18.12 13.03 -21.09
N SER A 88 17.41 11.89 -21.10
CA SER A 88 16.28 11.66 -20.20
C SER A 88 16.73 11.52 -18.74
N LEU A 89 17.84 10.83 -18.49
CA LEU A 89 18.46 10.69 -17.17
C LEU A 89 18.81 12.05 -16.56
N SER A 90 19.40 12.95 -17.34
CA SER A 90 19.78 14.29 -16.88
C SER A 90 18.56 15.10 -16.43
N ARG A 91 17.43 14.97 -17.13
CA ARG A 91 16.18 15.68 -16.78
C ARG A 91 15.53 15.11 -15.54
N LEU A 92 15.54 13.78 -15.42
CA LEU A 92 15.09 13.11 -14.20
C LEU A 92 15.94 13.53 -13.01
N ALA A 93 17.26 13.55 -13.20
CA ALA A 93 18.20 13.94 -12.17
C ALA A 93 17.99 15.37 -11.70
N GLU A 94 17.82 16.31 -12.64
CA GLU A 94 17.48 17.70 -12.35
C GLU A 94 16.16 17.82 -11.58
N HIS A 95 15.11 17.13 -12.04
CA HIS A 95 13.78 17.16 -11.41
C HIS A 95 13.80 16.70 -9.96
N TYR A 96 14.53 15.62 -9.65
CA TYR A 96 14.63 15.10 -8.30
C TYR A 96 15.86 15.60 -7.52
N SER A 97 16.62 16.54 -8.08
CA SER A 97 17.85 17.07 -7.46
C SER A 97 18.84 15.98 -7.03
N ILE A 98 19.05 14.96 -7.86
CA ILE A 98 20.03 13.89 -7.63
C ILE A 98 21.26 14.07 -8.51
N GLU A 99 22.40 13.56 -8.04
CA GLU A 99 23.66 13.51 -8.82
C GLU A 99 23.85 12.09 -9.35
N PRO A 100 23.63 11.82 -10.66
CA PRO A 100 23.77 10.49 -11.21
C PRO A 100 25.24 10.04 -11.26
N MET A 101 25.46 8.75 -11.05
CA MET A 101 26.76 8.13 -11.29
C MET A 101 27.23 8.37 -12.73
N GLN A 102 28.50 8.73 -12.89
CA GLN A 102 29.14 8.97 -14.18
C GLN A 102 29.43 7.66 -14.91
N THR A 103 28.40 7.00 -15.45
CA THR A 103 28.57 5.67 -16.06
C THR A 103 28.94 5.70 -17.54
N ARG A 104 28.72 6.83 -18.22
CA ARG A 104 28.83 6.94 -19.69
C ARG A 104 30.26 6.76 -20.20
N GLN A 105 31.24 7.27 -19.47
CA GLN A 105 32.65 7.24 -19.88
C GLN A 105 33.37 5.99 -19.37
N ASP A 106 32.99 5.52 -18.17
CA ASP A 106 33.70 4.47 -17.45
C ASP A 106 33.25 3.06 -17.81
N TYR A 107 32.07 2.90 -18.42
CA TYR A 107 31.47 1.60 -18.71
C TYR A 107 30.92 1.51 -20.13
N ALA A 108 31.00 0.31 -20.72
CA ALA A 108 30.48 0.05 -22.06
C ALA A 108 28.97 -0.26 -22.06
N PHE A 109 28.31 0.03 -23.18
CA PHE A 109 26.92 -0.39 -23.40
C PHE A 109 26.78 -1.92 -23.42
N PRO A 110 25.70 -2.49 -22.87
CA PRO A 110 24.57 -1.84 -22.16
C PRO A 110 24.81 -1.70 -20.65
N TYR A 111 26.01 -2.02 -20.15
CA TYR A 111 26.29 -2.04 -18.72
C TYR A 111 26.20 -0.64 -18.08
N ASN A 112 26.65 0.39 -18.80
CA ASN A 112 26.55 1.78 -18.37
C ASN A 112 25.11 2.24 -18.07
N ILE A 113 24.14 1.80 -18.89
CA ILE A 113 22.71 2.05 -18.70
C ILE A 113 22.19 1.34 -17.45
N VAL A 114 22.46 0.03 -17.32
CA VAL A 114 21.99 -0.75 -16.16
C VAL A 114 22.54 -0.20 -14.85
N LEU A 115 23.82 0.19 -14.85
CA LEU A 115 24.44 0.77 -13.66
C LEU A 115 23.84 2.13 -13.31
N ALA A 116 23.57 2.99 -14.30
CA ALA A 116 22.91 4.28 -14.08
C ALA A 116 21.48 4.11 -13.55
N MET A 117 20.72 3.15 -14.09
CA MET A 117 19.38 2.84 -13.59
C MET A 117 19.41 2.31 -12.15
N TRP A 118 20.37 1.43 -11.82
CA TRP A 118 20.53 0.92 -10.47
C TRP A 118 20.87 2.03 -9.46
N ASP A 119 21.81 2.91 -9.81
CA ASP A 119 22.20 4.05 -9.00
C ASP A 119 21.01 4.98 -8.75
N MET A 120 20.32 5.38 -9.82
CA MET A 120 19.13 6.22 -9.76
C MET A 120 18.04 5.63 -8.85
N ASN A 121 17.73 4.34 -9.00
CA ASN A 121 16.75 3.67 -8.15
C ASN A 121 17.17 3.67 -6.67
N THR A 122 18.47 3.47 -6.41
CA THR A 122 19.02 3.40 -5.06
C THR A 122 18.98 4.77 -4.37
N GLN A 123 19.27 5.85 -5.11
CA GLN A 123 19.17 7.20 -4.60
C GLN A 123 17.70 7.56 -4.31
N GLN A 124 16.79 7.33 -5.26
CA GLN A 124 15.38 7.67 -5.10
C GLN A 124 14.69 6.93 -3.95
N LYS A 125 14.96 5.63 -3.78
CA LYS A 125 14.43 4.84 -2.65
C LYS A 125 14.85 5.38 -1.27
N ARG A 126 15.93 6.16 -1.19
CA ARG A 126 16.40 6.77 0.07
C ARG A 126 15.80 8.14 0.34
N THR A 127 15.44 8.87 -0.71
CA THR A 127 15.09 10.30 -0.61
C THR A 127 13.61 10.57 -0.83
N ASN A 128 12.92 9.74 -1.63
CA ASN A 128 11.53 9.93 -1.98
C ASN A 128 10.68 8.79 -1.38
N ILE A 129 9.90 9.12 -0.35
CA ILE A 129 9.03 8.17 0.36
C ILE A 129 7.99 7.51 -0.56
N ASN A 130 7.56 8.23 -1.59
CA ASN A 130 6.54 7.78 -2.53
C ASN A 130 7.12 7.13 -3.78
N TRP A 131 8.42 6.85 -3.82
CA TRP A 131 9.03 6.21 -4.98
C TRP A 131 8.53 4.77 -5.14
N ASP A 132 7.80 4.50 -6.23
CA ASP A 132 7.36 3.14 -6.56
C ASP A 132 8.29 2.50 -7.59
N GLY A 133 8.66 3.27 -8.62
CA GLY A 133 9.63 2.81 -9.59
C GLY A 133 9.70 3.67 -10.84
N PHE A 134 10.29 3.08 -11.87
CA PHE A 134 10.44 3.71 -13.18
C PHE A 134 10.67 2.65 -14.25
N LYS A 135 10.28 3.01 -15.47
CA LYS A 135 10.49 2.22 -16.68
C LYS A 135 11.19 3.06 -17.73
N LEU A 136 12.01 2.38 -18.54
CA LEU A 136 12.58 2.97 -19.74
C LEU A 136 11.68 2.64 -20.92
N VAL A 137 11.05 3.65 -21.50
CA VAL A 137 10.15 3.50 -22.64
C VAL A 137 10.89 3.86 -23.91
N GLN A 138 10.76 3.00 -24.92
CA GLN A 138 11.22 3.26 -26.27
C GLN A 138 10.02 3.35 -27.19
N ASP A 139 9.76 4.56 -27.69
CA ASP A 139 8.86 4.78 -28.82
C ASP A 139 9.70 4.80 -30.12
N SER A 140 9.04 4.70 -31.27
CA SER A 140 9.58 4.76 -32.64
C SER A 140 10.61 5.88 -32.90
N ARG A 141 10.64 6.93 -32.08
CA ARG A 141 11.49 8.12 -32.27
C ARG A 141 12.54 8.36 -31.18
N LYS A 142 12.34 7.88 -29.96
CA LYS A 142 13.16 8.26 -28.79
C LYS A 142 13.01 7.29 -27.63
N THR A 143 14.03 7.28 -26.78
CA THR A 143 14.05 6.54 -25.52
C THR A 143 14.00 7.51 -24.35
N TYR A 144 13.12 7.27 -23.37
CA TYR A 144 12.92 8.15 -22.23
C TYR A 144 12.43 7.42 -20.98
N PHE A 145 12.63 8.03 -19.82
CA PHE A 145 12.12 7.53 -18.55
C PHE A 145 10.68 7.91 -18.32
N VAL A 146 9.96 6.97 -17.70
CA VAL A 146 8.68 7.19 -17.05
C VAL A 146 8.83 6.73 -15.62
N THR A 147 8.52 7.60 -14.65
CA THR A 147 8.60 7.28 -13.22
C THR A 147 7.20 7.20 -12.64
N ASP A 148 7.03 6.33 -11.67
CA ASP A 148 5.78 6.12 -10.95
C ASP A 148 6.02 6.41 -9.46
N GLU A 149 5.21 7.31 -8.92
CA GLU A 149 5.12 7.61 -7.50
C GLU A 149 3.80 7.08 -6.98
N ARG A 150 3.80 6.46 -5.79
CA ARG A 150 2.60 5.88 -5.17
C ARG A 150 2.65 6.06 -3.65
N PHE A 151 1.54 6.50 -3.08
CA PHE A 151 1.34 6.49 -1.64
C PHE A 151 0.93 5.09 -1.19
N LYS A 152 1.76 4.43 -0.37
CA LYS A 152 1.49 3.05 0.08
C LYS A 152 0.63 3.07 1.34
N THR A 153 -0.61 2.65 1.19
CA THR A 153 -1.61 2.52 2.25
C THR A 153 -1.40 1.27 3.10
N ASN A 154 -0.63 0.29 2.61
CA ASN A 154 -0.30 -0.95 3.30
C ASN A 154 -1.53 -1.71 3.82
N THR A 155 -2.60 -1.78 3.00
CA THR A 155 -3.87 -2.47 3.36
C THR A 155 -4.56 -1.91 4.61
N THR A 156 -4.36 -0.62 4.90
CA THR A 156 -4.97 0.04 6.07
C THR A 156 -6.36 0.55 5.73
N LEU A 157 -7.34 0.28 6.61
CA LEU A 157 -8.67 0.89 6.55
C LEU A 157 -8.66 2.27 7.23
N PHE A 158 -8.87 3.33 6.46
CA PHE A 158 -8.96 4.72 6.92
C PHE A 158 -10.42 5.08 7.23
N TYR A 159 -10.97 4.41 8.26
CA TYR A 159 -12.33 4.65 8.73
C TYR A 159 -12.39 5.63 9.90
N ILE A 160 -13.23 6.66 9.74
CA ILE A 160 -13.41 7.74 10.70
C ILE A 160 -14.70 7.50 11.51
N PRO A 161 -14.62 7.11 12.79
CA PRO A 161 -15.81 6.80 13.58
C PRO A 161 -16.57 8.06 14.02
N VAL A 162 -17.87 8.12 13.78
CA VAL A 162 -18.71 9.28 14.15
C VAL A 162 -19.34 9.19 15.54
N VAL A 163 -19.50 7.97 16.09
CA VAL A 163 -20.07 7.76 17.44
C VAL A 163 -19.25 8.44 18.55
N PRO A 164 -17.91 8.35 18.58
CA PRO A 164 -17.12 9.10 19.56
C PRO A 164 -17.33 10.61 19.44
N LEU A 165 -17.38 11.16 18.21
CA LEU A 165 -17.63 12.58 17.97
C LEU A 165 -19.00 13.01 18.50
N PHE A 166 -20.04 12.21 18.25
CA PHE A 166 -21.38 12.43 18.81
C PHE A 166 -21.37 12.46 20.34
N ARG A 167 -20.67 11.52 20.99
CA ARG A 167 -20.51 11.49 22.45
C ARG A 167 -19.73 12.70 22.96
N MET A 168 -18.75 13.22 22.21
CA MET A 168 -18.02 14.45 22.58
C MET A 168 -18.92 15.70 22.52
N LEU A 169 -19.85 15.78 21.57
CA LEU A 169 -20.79 16.92 21.46
C LEU A 169 -21.74 17.02 22.66
N GLN A 170 -22.05 15.89 23.29
CA GLN A 170 -22.88 15.78 24.48
C GLN A 170 -22.10 16.01 25.78
N ASP A 171 -20.78 15.80 25.75
CA ASP A 171 -19.91 16.03 26.90
C ASP A 171 -19.59 17.52 27.06
N LYS A 172 -20.04 18.11 28.18
CA LYS A 172 -19.82 19.53 28.48
C LYS A 172 -18.34 19.91 28.53
N GLN A 173 -17.45 19.00 28.95
CA GLN A 173 -16.01 19.25 29.01
C GLN A 173 -15.36 19.20 27.62
N ARG A 174 -15.87 18.34 26.72
CA ARG A 174 -15.31 18.15 25.37
C ARG A 174 -16.06 18.84 24.25
N LYS A 175 -17.16 19.53 24.54
CA LYS A 175 -18.01 20.16 23.54
C LYS A 175 -17.27 21.14 22.62
N GLN A 176 -16.28 21.88 23.14
CA GLN A 176 -15.50 22.80 22.32
C GLN A 176 -14.56 22.04 21.37
N SER A 177 -13.87 21.02 21.88
CA SER A 177 -13.02 20.13 21.09
C SER A 177 -13.84 19.42 20.01
N ALA A 178 -15.05 18.96 20.34
CA ALA A 178 -16.00 18.37 19.40
C ALA A 178 -16.42 19.34 18.28
N LYS A 179 -16.71 20.61 18.61
CA LYS A 179 -17.04 21.63 17.61
C LYS A 179 -15.87 21.96 16.69
N LEU A 180 -14.64 21.89 17.21
CA LEU A 180 -13.45 22.07 16.39
C LEU A 180 -13.28 20.87 15.43
N LEU A 181 -13.47 19.64 15.93
CA LEU A 181 -13.44 18.44 15.09
C LEU A 181 -14.61 18.37 14.09
N LEU A 182 -15.77 18.94 14.39
CA LEU A 182 -16.83 19.10 13.39
C LEU A 182 -16.35 19.90 12.18
N SER A 183 -15.58 20.98 12.39
CA SER A 183 -14.97 21.72 11.28
C SER A 183 -14.00 20.85 10.46
N VAL A 184 -13.23 19.98 11.13
CA VAL A 184 -12.37 18.99 10.45
C VAL A 184 -13.21 18.01 9.62
N CYS A 185 -14.22 17.39 10.22
CA CYS A 185 -15.09 16.44 9.52
C CYS A 185 -15.87 17.09 8.37
N SER A 186 -16.34 18.34 8.52
CA SER A 186 -16.94 19.10 7.43
C SER A 186 -15.97 19.33 6.27
N TYR A 187 -14.69 19.56 6.55
CA TYR A 187 -13.67 19.67 5.50
C TYR A 187 -13.48 18.33 4.79
N LEU A 188 -13.36 17.25 5.56
CA LEU A 188 -13.17 15.90 5.02
C LEU A 188 -14.37 15.46 4.15
N TYR A 189 -15.59 15.79 4.58
CA TYR A 189 -16.83 15.49 3.86
C TYR A 189 -16.98 16.33 2.58
N HIS A 190 -16.90 17.67 2.67
CA HIS A 190 -17.20 18.55 1.53
C HIS A 190 -16.06 18.67 0.51
N PHE A 191 -14.82 18.74 0.97
CA PHE A 191 -13.66 19.10 0.14
C PHE A 191 -12.75 17.91 -0.13
N ALA A 192 -12.34 17.16 0.90
CA ALA A 192 -11.58 15.93 0.69
C ALA A 192 -12.44 14.82 0.06
N ARG A 193 -13.79 14.97 0.08
CA ARG A 193 -14.77 14.06 -0.53
C ARG A 193 -14.72 12.64 0.04
N ILE A 194 -14.46 12.51 1.34
CA ILE A 194 -14.49 11.20 2.00
C ILE A 194 -15.95 10.69 2.03
N PRO A 195 -16.21 9.47 1.52
CA PRO A 195 -17.54 8.86 1.55
C PRO A 195 -18.11 8.78 2.96
N TYR A 196 -19.43 8.90 3.08
CA TYR A 196 -20.13 8.74 4.35
C TYR A 196 -21.01 7.49 4.32
N TYR A 197 -20.92 6.60 5.31
CA TYR A 197 -21.62 5.30 5.29
C TYR A 197 -23.17 5.38 5.28
N ARG A 198 -23.76 6.56 5.47
CA ARG A 198 -25.21 6.78 5.34
C ARG A 198 -25.63 7.26 3.95
N ASP A 199 -24.67 7.59 3.07
CA ASP A 199 -24.93 7.95 1.69
C ASP A 199 -25.23 6.69 0.86
N GLU A 200 -26.42 6.62 0.23
CA GLU A 200 -26.92 5.45 -0.51
C GLU A 200 -25.98 4.93 -1.63
N ASN A 201 -25.10 5.78 -2.15
CA ASN A 201 -24.18 5.45 -3.25
C ASN A 201 -22.77 5.07 -2.77
N THR A 202 -22.63 4.65 -1.50
CA THR A 202 -21.33 4.29 -0.92
C THR A 202 -21.26 2.82 -0.58
N TYR A 203 -20.05 2.25 -0.71
CA TYR A 203 -19.80 0.84 -0.42
C TYR A 203 -20.19 0.46 1.02
N LEU A 204 -19.89 1.30 2.00
CA LEU A 204 -20.28 1.01 3.37
C LEU A 204 -21.80 1.04 3.57
N TYR A 205 -22.54 1.93 2.89
CA TYR A 205 -24.01 1.92 3.00
C TYR A 205 -24.59 0.56 2.62
N GLU A 206 -24.13 -0.02 1.51
CA GLU A 206 -24.58 -1.34 1.05
C GLU A 206 -24.29 -2.44 2.09
N LEU A 207 -23.09 -2.42 2.69
CA LEU A 207 -22.76 -3.38 3.75
C LEU A 207 -23.64 -3.20 4.99
N TYR A 208 -23.90 -1.95 5.42
CA TYR A 208 -24.78 -1.69 6.57
C TYR A 208 -26.21 -2.20 6.32
N GLU A 209 -26.78 -1.98 5.13
CA GLU A 209 -28.10 -2.51 4.78
C GLU A 209 -28.10 -4.04 4.71
N MET A 210 -27.03 -4.67 4.20
CA MET A 210 -26.88 -6.12 4.23
C MET A 210 -26.91 -6.68 5.66
N TYR A 211 -26.17 -6.08 6.59
CA TYR A 211 -26.15 -6.54 7.99
C TYR A 211 -27.46 -6.27 8.73
N LYS A 212 -28.18 -5.21 8.36
CA LYS A 212 -29.53 -4.94 8.84
C LYS A 212 -30.49 -6.04 8.45
N ASP A 213 -30.50 -6.43 7.18
CA ASP A 213 -31.30 -7.56 6.70
C ASP A 213 -30.92 -8.86 7.41
N TRP A 214 -29.63 -9.15 7.59
CA TRP A 214 -29.18 -10.37 8.26
C TRP A 214 -29.55 -10.41 9.74
N ALA A 215 -29.50 -9.26 10.43
CA ALA A 215 -29.91 -9.15 11.82
C ALA A 215 -31.40 -9.53 12.03
N GLU A 216 -32.24 -9.44 10.99
CA GLU A 216 -33.65 -9.86 11.06
C GLU A 216 -33.82 -11.38 11.22
N TYR A 217 -32.88 -12.17 10.72
CA TYR A 217 -32.96 -13.64 10.65
C TYR A 217 -32.18 -14.38 11.75
N GLY A 218 -31.51 -13.67 12.66
CA GLY A 218 -30.69 -14.25 13.73
C GLY A 218 -31.48 -14.88 14.90
N GLU A 219 -30.78 -15.59 15.79
CA GLU A 219 -31.35 -16.10 17.04
C GLU A 219 -31.83 -14.95 17.96
N ALA A 220 -32.92 -15.14 18.69
CA ALA A 220 -33.71 -14.03 19.25
C ALA A 220 -32.94 -13.04 20.15
N GLU A 221 -32.04 -13.50 21.02
CA GLU A 221 -31.29 -12.61 21.94
C GLU A 221 -30.13 -11.88 21.27
N GLU A 222 -29.37 -12.57 20.42
CA GLU A 222 -28.27 -11.99 19.62
C GLU A 222 -28.83 -11.00 18.60
N SER A 223 -29.95 -11.37 17.96
CA SER A 223 -30.68 -10.52 17.01
C SER A 223 -31.12 -9.19 17.64
N GLU A 224 -31.57 -9.16 18.90
CA GLU A 224 -32.03 -7.92 19.53
C GLU A 224 -30.86 -6.95 19.85
N CYS A 225 -29.71 -7.48 20.29
CA CYS A 225 -28.53 -6.64 20.53
C CYS A 225 -27.98 -6.06 19.22
N ASN A 226 -27.90 -6.89 18.18
CA ASN A 226 -27.41 -6.49 16.86
C ASN A 226 -28.33 -5.42 16.24
N LYS A 227 -29.66 -5.61 16.32
CA LYS A 227 -30.65 -4.61 15.87
C LYS A 227 -30.47 -3.27 16.57
N LYS A 228 -30.27 -3.27 17.90
CA LYS A 228 -30.05 -2.03 18.66
C LYS A 228 -28.75 -1.33 18.26
N GLU A 229 -27.68 -2.07 17.98
CA GLU A 229 -26.42 -1.49 17.51
C GLU A 229 -26.57 -0.84 16.13
N ILE A 230 -27.31 -1.48 15.22
CA ILE A 230 -27.64 -0.94 13.90
C ILE A 230 -28.51 0.31 14.04
N GLU A 231 -29.62 0.26 14.78
CA GLU A 231 -30.50 1.41 15.00
C GLU A 231 -29.76 2.62 15.60
N GLN A 232 -28.86 2.38 16.55
CA GLN A 232 -28.00 3.44 17.11
C GLN A 232 -27.04 3.99 16.07
N SER A 233 -26.43 3.12 15.26
CA SER A 233 -25.51 3.51 14.18
C SER A 233 -26.20 4.37 13.14
N GLU A 234 -27.41 4.03 12.71
CA GLU A 234 -28.21 4.84 11.78
C GLU A 234 -28.57 6.19 12.41
N MET A 235 -29.16 6.17 13.60
CA MET A 235 -29.64 7.38 14.28
C MET A 235 -28.52 8.38 14.61
N ILE A 236 -27.36 7.90 15.03
CA ILE A 236 -26.18 8.75 15.27
C ILE A 236 -25.58 9.22 13.95
N GLY A 237 -25.51 8.32 12.96
CA GLY A 237 -25.03 8.62 11.62
C GLY A 237 -25.76 9.78 10.98
N ASP A 238 -27.09 9.69 10.91
CA ASP A 238 -27.94 10.72 10.30
C ASP A 238 -27.78 12.08 11.02
N LYS A 239 -27.64 12.05 12.36
CA LYS A 239 -27.42 13.27 13.15
C LYS A 239 -26.08 13.92 12.88
N ILE A 240 -25.00 13.13 12.82
CA ILE A 240 -23.67 13.67 12.55
C ILE A 240 -23.55 14.14 11.11
N GLU A 241 -24.18 13.46 10.16
CA GLU A 241 -24.21 13.88 8.77
C GLU A 241 -24.83 15.28 8.62
N LEU A 242 -25.95 15.54 9.29
CA LEU A 242 -26.57 16.87 9.35
C LEU A 242 -25.63 17.93 9.92
N GLU A 243 -24.85 17.59 10.94
CA GLU A 243 -23.88 18.52 11.54
C GLU A 243 -22.69 18.78 10.60
N ILE A 244 -22.08 17.75 10.02
CA ILE A 244 -20.88 17.91 9.16
C ILE A 244 -21.22 18.48 7.78
N SER A 245 -22.44 18.26 7.29
CA SER A 245 -22.93 18.84 6.04
C SER A 245 -23.16 20.36 6.16
N ASP A 246 -23.34 20.90 7.37
CA ASP A 246 -23.46 22.34 7.58
C ASP A 246 -22.12 23.07 7.30
N ARG A 247 -22.13 23.86 6.21
CA ARG A 247 -20.99 24.66 5.78
C ARG A 247 -20.58 25.77 6.76
N THR A 248 -21.46 26.16 7.69
CA THR A 248 -21.10 27.13 8.74
C THR A 248 -19.93 26.63 9.60
N ASN A 249 -19.72 25.31 9.69
CA ASN A 249 -18.56 24.74 10.36
C ASN A 249 -17.24 25.09 9.68
N LEU A 250 -17.22 25.26 8.36
CA LEU A 250 -16.06 25.68 7.59
C LEU A 250 -15.88 27.19 7.67
N GLU A 251 -16.97 27.96 7.57
CA GLU A 251 -16.94 29.42 7.70
C GLU A 251 -16.39 29.86 9.08
N ALA A 252 -16.76 29.11 10.13
CA ALA A 252 -16.29 29.37 11.49
C ALA A 252 -14.93 28.72 11.81
N PHE A 253 -14.32 27.95 10.89
CA PHE A 253 -13.17 27.08 11.21
C PHE A 253 -11.97 27.88 11.73
N GLU A 254 -11.52 28.89 10.98
CA GLU A 254 -10.38 29.75 11.38
C GLU A 254 -10.62 30.45 12.73
N GLN A 255 -11.84 30.94 12.94
CA GLN A 255 -12.22 31.59 14.20
C GLN A 255 -12.20 30.59 15.36
N ARG A 256 -12.75 29.39 15.19
CA ARG A 256 -12.72 28.34 16.23
C ARG A 256 -11.29 27.96 16.55
N LEU A 257 -10.44 27.81 15.54
CA LEU A 257 -9.03 27.44 15.69
C LEU A 257 -8.24 28.49 16.50
N SER A 258 -8.42 29.78 16.16
CA SER A 258 -7.72 30.89 16.82
C SER A 258 -8.17 31.16 18.25
N GLN A 259 -9.44 30.87 18.57
CA GLN A 259 -10.01 31.08 19.91
C GLN A 259 -9.92 29.84 20.81
N PHE A 260 -9.48 28.70 20.27
CA PHE A 260 -9.42 27.44 21.00
C PHE A 260 -8.42 27.51 22.16
N LYS A 261 -8.82 26.98 23.31
CA LYS A 261 -7.97 26.89 24.51
C LYS A 261 -7.85 25.43 24.91
N SER A 262 -6.67 24.86 24.71
CA SER A 262 -6.40 23.49 25.13
C SER A 262 -6.21 23.42 26.64
N LEU A 263 -7.05 22.63 27.32
CA LEU A 263 -6.99 22.47 28.78
C LEU A 263 -6.13 21.27 29.19
N ASP A 264 -6.02 20.27 28.34
CA ASP A 264 -5.23 19.06 28.58
C ASP A 264 -4.59 18.51 27.29
N THR A 265 -3.98 17.33 27.39
CA THR A 265 -3.31 16.65 26.27
C THR A 265 -4.27 16.33 25.14
N PHE A 266 -5.46 15.82 25.45
CA PHE A 266 -6.47 15.47 24.44
C PHE A 266 -6.90 16.71 23.64
N ASP A 267 -7.12 17.84 24.31
CA ASP A 267 -7.46 19.09 23.62
C ASP A 267 -6.31 19.60 22.75
N LYS A 268 -5.04 19.37 23.12
CA LYS A 268 -3.88 19.71 22.28
C LYS A 268 -3.85 18.86 21.02
N GLU A 269 -4.14 17.57 21.13
CA GLU A 269 -4.23 16.66 19.98
C GLU A 269 -5.37 17.08 19.04
N CYS A 270 -6.57 17.40 19.58
CA CYS A 270 -7.67 17.96 18.79
C CYS A 270 -7.25 19.24 18.04
N TRP A 271 -6.56 20.15 18.72
CA TRP A 271 -6.10 21.40 18.12
C TRP A 271 -5.05 21.16 17.03
N HIS A 272 -4.13 20.21 17.24
CA HIS A 272 -3.11 19.87 16.24
C HIS A 272 -3.72 19.29 14.96
N ILE A 273 -4.62 18.31 15.10
CA ILE A 273 -5.39 17.74 13.98
C ILE A 273 -6.15 18.84 13.24
N ALA A 274 -6.81 19.74 13.98
CA ALA A 274 -7.53 20.85 13.38
C ALA A 274 -6.61 21.83 12.62
N CYS A 275 -5.40 22.09 13.12
CA CYS A 275 -4.40 22.90 12.40
C CYS A 275 -3.97 22.23 11.10
N ASN A 276 -3.66 20.93 11.15
CA ASN A 276 -3.23 20.17 9.98
C ASN A 276 -4.35 20.11 8.92
N ALA A 277 -5.59 19.90 9.34
CA ALA A 277 -6.76 19.95 8.46
C ALA A 277 -6.99 21.34 7.86
N PHE A 278 -6.86 22.41 8.65
CA PHE A 278 -7.02 23.77 8.16
C PHE A 278 -5.90 24.17 7.18
N ALA A 279 -4.66 23.73 7.42
CA ALA A 279 -3.56 23.90 6.49
C ALA A 279 -3.84 23.18 5.15
N LEU A 280 -4.31 21.93 5.19
CA LEU A 280 -4.73 21.22 3.98
C LEU A 280 -5.88 21.93 3.25
N TYR A 281 -6.89 22.40 3.98
CA TYR A 281 -8.02 23.12 3.42
C TYR A 281 -7.61 24.42 2.71
N THR A 282 -6.66 25.17 3.28
CA THR A 282 -6.18 26.45 2.73
C THR A 282 -5.19 26.29 1.58
N GLU A 283 -4.28 25.32 1.68
CA GLU A 283 -3.26 25.06 0.65
C GLU A 283 -3.83 24.27 -0.55
N TYR A 284 -4.82 23.41 -0.31
CA TYR A 284 -5.42 22.54 -1.32
C TYR A 284 -6.96 22.65 -1.36
N PRO A 285 -7.53 23.83 -1.64
CA PRO A 285 -8.97 24.10 -1.48
C PRO A 285 -9.88 23.35 -2.48
N ASN A 286 -9.33 22.66 -3.48
CA ASN A 286 -10.08 21.89 -4.46
C ASN A 286 -9.61 20.43 -4.54
N ALA A 287 -8.73 19.99 -3.62
CA ALA A 287 -8.20 18.64 -3.64
C ALA A 287 -9.18 17.66 -2.96
N SER A 288 -9.59 16.67 -3.74
CA SER A 288 -10.26 15.47 -3.25
C SER A 288 -9.22 14.38 -2.97
N ILE A 289 -9.52 13.47 -2.04
CA ILE A 289 -8.70 12.27 -1.78
C ILE A 289 -8.53 11.40 -3.03
N PHE A 290 -9.48 11.48 -3.96
CA PHE A 290 -9.47 10.72 -5.21
C PHE A 290 -8.76 11.44 -6.37
N ARG A 291 -8.15 12.62 -6.16
CA ARG A 291 -7.58 13.43 -7.25
C ARG A 291 -6.47 12.71 -8.04
N ASN A 292 -5.76 11.79 -7.39
CA ASN A 292 -4.71 10.96 -7.96
C ASN A 292 -5.06 9.48 -7.87
N ALA A 293 -6.36 9.14 -7.82
CA ALA A 293 -6.81 7.76 -7.93
C ALA A 293 -6.27 7.17 -9.24
N PRO A 294 -5.77 5.91 -9.22
CA PRO A 294 -5.23 5.30 -10.41
C PRO A 294 -6.32 5.20 -11.48
N MET A 295 -5.99 5.55 -12.71
CA MET A 295 -6.89 5.26 -13.82
C MET A 295 -6.67 3.80 -14.19
N PRO A 296 -7.71 2.93 -14.18
CA PRO A 296 -7.53 1.54 -14.54
C PRO A 296 -6.93 1.46 -15.95
N GLU A 297 -5.80 0.76 -16.09
CA GLU A 297 -5.27 0.38 -17.41
C GLU A 297 -6.29 -0.59 -18.02
N GLN A 298 -7.26 -0.05 -18.77
CA GLN A 298 -8.16 -0.86 -19.58
C GLN A 298 -7.35 -1.37 -20.77
N ASP A 299 -6.82 -2.59 -20.68
CA ASP A 299 -6.44 -3.33 -21.88
C ASP A 299 -7.73 -3.87 -22.52
N PRO A 300 -8.17 -3.34 -23.69
CA PRO A 300 -9.40 -3.79 -24.33
C PRO A 300 -9.32 -5.24 -24.86
N TYR A 301 -8.18 -5.91 -24.73
CA TYR A 301 -7.95 -7.29 -25.13
C TYR A 301 -7.71 -8.25 -23.96
N ASP A 302 -7.76 -7.77 -22.71
CA ASP A 302 -7.58 -8.59 -21.52
C ASP A 302 -8.93 -8.78 -20.82
N ASP A 303 -9.59 -9.92 -21.09
CA ASP A 303 -10.86 -10.34 -20.47
C ASP A 303 -10.66 -10.80 -19.01
N ASP A 304 -9.40 -10.97 -18.58
CA ASP A 304 -8.98 -11.29 -17.22
C ASP A 304 -8.58 -10.01 -16.45
N SER A 305 -9.34 -8.92 -16.62
CA SER A 305 -9.07 -7.66 -15.92
C SER A 305 -9.02 -7.92 -14.41
N ILE A 306 -7.86 -7.67 -13.79
CA ILE A 306 -7.71 -7.74 -12.34
C ILE A 306 -8.75 -6.80 -11.72
N GLU A 307 -9.66 -7.32 -10.91
CA GLU A 307 -10.56 -6.48 -10.13
C GLU A 307 -9.74 -5.84 -8.99
N TYR A 308 -9.84 -4.53 -8.88
CA TYR A 308 -9.10 -3.73 -7.92
C TYR A 308 -10.02 -3.36 -6.75
N VAL A 309 -9.44 -3.35 -5.54
CA VAL A 309 -10.08 -2.71 -4.40
C VAL A 309 -10.02 -1.20 -4.60
N GLY A 310 -11.16 -0.59 -4.93
CA GLY A 310 -11.27 0.86 -5.10
C GLY A 310 -11.02 1.64 -3.82
N MET A 311 -10.52 2.87 -3.96
CA MET A 311 -10.22 3.76 -2.84
C MET A 311 -11.43 4.01 -1.91
N GLU A 312 -12.63 4.05 -2.48
CA GLU A 312 -13.90 4.23 -1.76
C GLU A 312 -14.24 3.09 -0.80
N ARG A 313 -13.63 1.91 -0.97
CA ARG A 313 -13.91 0.75 -0.11
C ARG A 313 -13.16 0.80 1.20
N TYR A 314 -11.95 1.36 1.23
CA TYR A 314 -11.10 1.41 2.44
C TYR A 314 -10.98 2.81 3.07
N ILE A 315 -11.62 3.83 2.51
CA ILE A 315 -11.64 5.20 3.03
C ILE A 315 -13.09 5.65 3.17
N SER A 316 -13.55 5.89 4.40
CA SER A 316 -14.93 6.32 4.65
C SER A 316 -15.13 6.84 6.08
N PHE A 317 -16.21 7.56 6.33
CA PHE A 317 -16.76 7.66 7.67
C PHE A 317 -17.49 6.35 8.03
N VAL A 318 -17.45 5.96 9.30
CA VAL A 318 -18.11 4.76 9.83
C VAL A 318 -18.85 5.11 11.13
N ALA A 319 -19.83 4.31 11.54
CA ALA A 319 -20.55 4.55 12.79
C ALA A 319 -19.59 4.53 14.00
N ASP A 320 -18.97 3.39 14.26
CA ASP A 320 -17.99 3.18 15.32
C ASP A 320 -16.87 2.25 14.82
N THR A 321 -15.82 2.06 15.62
CA THR A 321 -14.69 1.15 15.35
C THR A 321 -14.65 -0.02 16.34
N LYS A 322 -15.82 -0.36 16.88
CA LYS A 322 -16.04 -1.37 17.91
C LYS A 322 -17.44 -1.93 17.79
N GLY A 323 -17.66 -3.07 18.43
CA GLY A 323 -18.97 -3.70 18.49
C GLY A 323 -19.13 -4.71 17.35
N TRP A 324 -20.21 -5.47 17.43
CA TRP A 324 -20.45 -6.58 16.52
C TRP A 324 -20.58 -6.10 15.08
N LEU A 325 -21.20 -4.94 14.86
CA LEU A 325 -21.42 -4.41 13.52
C LEU A 325 -20.10 -4.05 12.84
N PHE A 326 -19.19 -3.38 13.55
CA PHE A 326 -17.88 -3.03 13.00
C PHE A 326 -17.02 -4.28 12.75
N ASP A 327 -17.01 -5.24 13.67
CA ASP A 327 -16.24 -6.47 13.51
C ASP A 327 -16.73 -7.26 12.29
N SER A 328 -18.04 -7.35 12.11
CA SER A 328 -18.66 -8.01 10.95
C SER A 328 -18.28 -7.31 9.64
N LEU A 329 -18.39 -5.97 9.59
CA LEU A 329 -17.97 -5.18 8.42
C LEU A 329 -16.53 -5.47 8.03
N VAL A 330 -15.61 -5.44 9.00
CA VAL A 330 -14.18 -5.70 8.76
C VAL A 330 -13.95 -7.13 8.24
N GLU A 331 -14.70 -8.13 8.73
CA GLU A 331 -14.63 -9.50 8.22
C GLU A 331 -15.04 -9.57 6.75
N SER A 332 -16.18 -8.96 6.37
CA SER A 332 -16.62 -8.90 4.97
C SER A 332 -15.62 -8.18 4.07
N ILE A 333 -15.13 -7.01 4.50
CA ILE A 333 -14.15 -6.22 3.75
C ILE A 333 -12.86 -7.01 3.53
N ASN A 334 -12.36 -7.69 4.56
CA ASN A 334 -11.17 -8.51 4.43
C ASN A 334 -11.41 -9.71 3.51
N SER A 335 -12.60 -10.30 3.53
CA SER A 335 -12.97 -11.36 2.58
C SER A 335 -12.92 -10.83 1.16
N ASP A 336 -13.60 -9.72 0.88
CA ASP A 336 -13.60 -9.06 -0.44
C ASP A 336 -12.18 -8.72 -0.90
N PHE A 337 -11.35 -8.14 -0.02
CA PHE A 337 -9.99 -7.71 -0.38
C PHE A 337 -9.06 -8.90 -0.65
N ASN A 338 -9.30 -10.05 -0.02
CA ASN A 338 -8.53 -11.27 -0.28
C ASN A 338 -8.87 -11.91 -1.63
N GLU A 339 -10.07 -11.65 -2.17
CA GLU A 339 -10.48 -12.11 -3.50
C GLU A 339 -9.90 -11.23 -4.61
N LEU A 340 -9.54 -9.98 -4.29
CA LEU A 340 -9.08 -8.97 -5.24
C LEU A 340 -7.56 -8.94 -5.37
N GLY A 341 -7.10 -8.70 -6.60
CA GLY A 341 -5.68 -8.88 -6.96
C GLY A 341 -4.77 -7.70 -6.59
N ALA A 342 -5.34 -6.52 -6.39
CA ALA A 342 -4.58 -5.31 -6.05
C ALA A 342 -5.46 -4.22 -5.41
N LEU A 343 -4.80 -3.34 -4.65
CA LEU A 343 -5.40 -2.18 -3.98
C LEU A 343 -5.14 -0.91 -4.80
N GLU A 344 -6.18 -0.12 -5.05
CA GLU A 344 -6.00 1.21 -5.63
C GLU A 344 -5.32 2.12 -4.62
N GLU A 345 -4.25 2.77 -5.05
CA GLU A 345 -3.47 3.68 -4.21
C GLU A 345 -3.18 4.97 -4.99
N PRO A 346 -3.19 6.15 -4.33
CA PRO A 346 -2.91 7.40 -5.01
C PRO A 346 -1.56 7.35 -5.71
N SER A 347 -1.55 7.65 -7.00
CA SER A 347 -0.36 7.49 -7.83
C SER A 347 -0.20 8.59 -8.87
N ILE A 348 1.06 8.89 -9.19
CA ILE A 348 1.43 9.92 -10.18
C ILE A 348 2.50 9.34 -11.09
N THR A 349 2.27 9.46 -12.40
CA THR A 349 3.26 9.12 -13.42
C THR A 349 3.89 10.38 -14.01
N LYS A 350 5.23 10.43 -14.07
CA LYS A 350 6.00 11.53 -14.69
C LYS A 350 6.79 11.03 -15.89
N VAL A 351 6.73 11.78 -16.99
CA VAL A 351 7.33 11.40 -18.28
C VAL A 351 8.48 12.35 -18.62
N PHE A 352 9.68 11.80 -18.81
CA PHE A 352 10.92 12.54 -19.05
C PHE A 352 11.34 12.55 -20.52
N ASP A 353 10.39 12.88 -21.40
CA ASP A 353 10.51 12.68 -22.84
C ASP A 353 11.02 13.89 -23.63
N GLY A 354 11.24 15.03 -22.97
CA GLY A 354 11.47 16.28 -23.68
C GLY A 354 10.56 17.43 -23.24
N LYS A 355 9.33 17.11 -22.84
CA LYS A 355 8.27 18.07 -22.55
C LYS A 355 8.31 18.54 -21.10
N LYS A 356 7.55 19.59 -20.81
CA LYS A 356 7.35 20.07 -19.43
C LYS A 356 6.56 19.02 -18.66
N ILE A 357 7.03 18.69 -17.45
CA ILE A 357 6.31 17.81 -16.53
C ILE A 357 5.13 18.60 -15.96
N THR A 358 3.92 18.07 -16.14
CA THR A 358 2.67 18.66 -15.63
C THR A 358 2.13 17.94 -14.40
N ALA A 359 2.58 16.71 -14.16
CA ALA A 359 2.22 15.93 -12.98
C ALA A 359 2.74 16.61 -11.70
N GLY A 360 1.88 16.67 -10.68
CA GLY A 360 2.17 17.27 -9.39
C GLY A 360 3.02 16.38 -8.48
N ASN A 361 2.76 16.48 -7.18
CA ASN A 361 3.34 15.64 -6.13
C ASN A 361 2.20 15.04 -5.28
N LEU A 362 2.59 14.13 -4.39
CA LEU A 362 1.69 13.47 -3.43
C LEU A 362 1.74 14.13 -2.04
N ASP A 363 2.06 15.43 -1.93
CA ASP A 363 2.18 16.11 -0.62
C ASP A 363 0.84 16.13 0.14
N PHE A 364 -0.23 16.46 -0.57
CA PHE A 364 -1.59 16.45 -0.02
C PHE A 364 -1.98 15.06 0.49
N GLU A 365 -1.75 14.00 -0.30
CA GLU A 365 -2.07 12.63 0.08
C GLU A 365 -1.29 12.23 1.32
N ASN A 366 0.03 12.45 1.35
CA ASN A 366 0.85 12.15 2.54
C ASN A 366 0.26 12.79 3.80
N ARG A 367 -0.01 14.10 3.74
CA ARG A 367 -0.52 14.86 4.87
C ARG A 367 -1.97 14.52 5.23
N LEU A 368 -2.80 14.19 4.24
CA LEU A 368 -4.19 13.81 4.46
C LEU A 368 -4.27 12.43 5.12
N PHE A 369 -3.52 11.43 4.64
CA PHE A 369 -3.51 10.11 5.28
C PHE A 369 -2.95 10.15 6.70
N ASP A 370 -1.89 10.95 6.95
CA ASP A 370 -1.40 11.20 8.32
C ASP A 370 -2.51 11.82 9.20
N LEU A 371 -3.25 12.81 8.68
CA LEU A 371 -4.38 13.42 9.38
C LEU A 371 -5.49 12.40 9.70
N LEU A 372 -5.78 11.49 8.76
CA LEU A 372 -6.81 10.45 8.94
C LEU A 372 -6.42 9.46 10.03
N ASP A 373 -5.17 9.03 10.07
CA ASP A 373 -4.65 8.16 11.12
C ASP A 373 -4.69 8.85 12.49
N ASP A 374 -4.23 10.09 12.58
CA ASP A 374 -4.27 10.88 13.82
C ASP A 374 -5.71 11.06 14.32
N LEU A 375 -6.63 11.43 13.43
CA LEU A 375 -8.05 11.62 13.76
C LEU A 375 -8.71 10.32 14.21
N LYS A 376 -8.46 9.21 13.52
CA LYS A 376 -8.97 7.88 13.88
C LYS A 376 -8.47 7.46 15.26
N ILE A 377 -7.17 7.62 15.53
CA ILE A 377 -6.57 7.30 16.82
C ILE A 377 -7.17 8.16 17.94
N LEU A 378 -7.29 9.47 17.71
CA LEU A 378 -7.89 10.42 18.67
C LEU A 378 -9.33 10.00 19.03
N LEU A 379 -10.17 9.77 18.03
CA LEU A 379 -11.59 9.44 18.24
C LEU A 379 -11.75 8.08 18.93
N ARG A 380 -10.92 7.09 18.59
CA ARG A 380 -10.91 5.77 19.26
C ARG A 380 -10.48 5.88 20.73
N ASN A 381 -9.56 6.79 21.04
CA ASN A 381 -9.03 7.00 22.39
C ASN A 381 -9.97 7.82 23.30
N TYR A 382 -11.05 8.40 22.75
CA TYR A 382 -12.00 9.15 23.54
C TYR A 382 -12.82 8.22 24.47
N LYS A 383 -12.66 8.42 25.78
CA LYS A 383 -13.32 7.67 26.88
C LYS A 383 -13.08 6.16 26.90
N THR A 384 -12.06 5.67 26.21
CA THR A 384 -11.54 4.30 26.35
C THR A 384 -10.65 4.11 27.57
N THR A 385 -10.36 5.17 28.31
CA THR A 385 -9.48 5.15 29.50
C THR A 385 -10.26 5.10 30.83
N GLU A 386 -11.56 4.80 30.79
CA GLU A 386 -12.36 4.50 31.98
C GLU A 386 -12.76 3.03 31.98
N GLU A 387 -11.83 2.17 32.39
CA GLU A 387 -12.11 0.85 32.98
C GLU A 387 -11.61 0.80 34.42
#